data_AF-A0A6V8PKB9-F1
#
_entry.id   AF-A0A6V8PKB9-F1
#
_cell.length_a   1.000
_cell.length_b   1.000
_cell.length_c   1.000
_cell.angle_alpha   90.00
_cell.angle_beta   90.00
_cell.angle_gamma   90.00
#
_symmetry.space_group_name_H-M   'P 1'
#
loop_
_entity.id
_entity.type
_entity.pdbx_description
1 polymer ?
#
loop_
_entity_poly.entity_id
_entity_poly.type
_entity_poly.pdbx_seq_one_letter_code
_entity_poly.pdbx_strand_id
1 'polypeptide(L)'
;MKRVLEVGKDVKIRGAGTLAYALSKSYVVGLLVALATAAIIFLLADRSAPLVKDFFGLEGVSLPHTATVGWFPLTMALNWLIDRIPGIRRIHLDLEGMKKRLGVWGEPVVIGLLLGVILALLARAPLFFEDGGANVAFTLLLGMQMAAVIVLLPRMVEVLKEGLLPLVQEIRAFLARKFPGRKIYLGLDASLALGHPAVLILGLLMVPLTLLLALGLGALGVNRMLPFADLALLPFFMIWCVAPHRGNLFRALLIGLVVMGLILFIATDLAPLFRETGKMAGLSFPEGYGEVSSLEAGSHMVPWLLGR
;
A
#
# COMPACT_ATOMS: atom_id res chain seq x y z
N MET A 1 -15.60 20.22 14.49
CA MET A 1 -14.49 19.25 14.65
C MET A 1 -13.37 19.64 13.68
N LYS A 2 -12.12 19.84 14.13
CA LYS A 2 -11.03 20.27 13.24
C LYS A 2 -10.56 19.08 12.37
N ARG A 3 -10.40 19.28 11.06
CA ARG A 3 -9.93 18.24 10.11
C ARG A 3 -8.41 18.05 10.20
N VAL A 4 -7.93 16.84 9.88
CA VAL A 4 -6.50 16.50 9.75
C VAL A 4 -6.08 16.79 8.31
N LEU A 5 -5.05 17.61 8.12
CA LEU A 5 -4.42 17.86 6.83
C LEU A 5 -3.56 16.63 6.47
N GLU A 6 -3.69 16.12 5.25
CA GLU A 6 -2.70 15.19 4.73
C GLU A 6 -1.52 15.96 4.12
N VAL A 7 -0.29 15.56 4.42
CA VAL A 7 0.91 16.16 3.81
C VAL A 7 1.67 15.11 3.01
N GLY A 8 2.05 15.46 1.78
CA GLY A 8 2.79 14.59 0.86
C GLY A 8 4.27 14.40 1.21
N LYS A 9 5.00 13.72 0.30
CA LYS A 9 6.38 13.20 0.46
C LYS A 9 7.48 14.19 0.91
N ASP A 10 7.20 15.49 1.01
CA ASP A 10 8.16 16.52 1.40
C ASP A 10 8.41 16.60 2.92
N VAL A 11 7.71 15.77 3.70
CA VAL A 11 7.86 15.71 5.17
C VAL A 11 8.95 14.73 5.58
N LYS A 12 10.09 15.25 6.04
CA LYS A 12 11.24 14.49 6.56
C LYS A 12 10.99 13.87 7.96
N ILE A 13 9.78 13.42 8.28
CA ILE A 13 9.50 12.68 9.53
C ILE A 13 9.76 11.20 9.24
N ARG A 14 11.02 10.78 9.43
CA ARG A 14 11.45 9.42 9.07
C ARG A 14 11.45 8.51 10.30
N GLY A 15 10.33 7.81 10.48
CA GLY A 15 10.28 6.53 11.16
C GLY A 15 9.97 6.55 12.66
N ALA A 16 9.70 5.35 13.18
CA ALA A 16 9.24 5.06 14.53
C ALA A 16 10.05 5.74 15.64
N GLY A 17 11.37 5.86 15.46
CA GLY A 17 12.25 6.48 16.44
C GLY A 17 12.01 7.97 16.63
N THR A 18 11.60 8.68 15.57
CA THR A 18 11.27 10.11 15.66
C THR A 18 9.95 10.34 16.40
N LEU A 19 8.97 9.46 16.18
CA LEU A 19 7.70 9.45 16.90
C LEU A 19 7.91 9.13 18.39
N ALA A 20 8.70 8.10 18.70
CA ALA A 20 9.04 7.73 20.07
C ALA A 20 9.86 8.81 20.79
N TYR A 21 10.76 9.49 20.07
CA TYR A 21 11.49 10.64 20.60
C TYR A 21 10.54 11.82 20.91
N ALA A 22 9.57 12.11 20.04
CA ALA A 22 8.63 13.19 20.28
C ALA A 22 7.79 12.97 21.54
N LEU A 23 7.41 11.72 21.83
CA LEU A 23 6.70 11.35 23.06
C LEU A 23 7.58 11.37 24.32
N SER A 24 8.75 10.72 24.24
CA SER A 24 9.60 10.49 25.42
C SER A 24 10.60 11.62 25.72
N LYS A 25 10.86 12.49 24.75
CA LYS A 25 11.97 13.47 24.72
C LYS A 25 13.35 12.84 24.99
N SER A 26 13.49 11.52 24.88
CA SER A 26 14.72 10.79 25.13
C SER A 26 15.26 10.19 23.85
N TYR A 27 16.49 10.57 23.51
CA TYR A 27 17.18 10.03 22.33
C TYR A 27 17.39 8.51 22.43
N VAL A 28 17.66 8.00 23.63
CA VAL A 28 17.86 6.57 23.88
C VAL A 28 16.59 5.78 23.60
N VAL A 29 15.43 6.28 24.05
CA VAL A 29 14.13 5.63 23.81
C VAL A 29 13.80 5.66 22.31
N GLY A 30 14.02 6.79 21.64
CA GLY A 30 13.85 6.89 20.19
C GLY A 30 14.70 5.88 19.42
N LEU A 31 15.98 5.73 19.80
CA LEU A 31 16.89 4.78 19.18
C LEU A 31 16.47 3.32 19.43
N LEU A 32 16.08 2.97 20.66
CA LEU A 32 15.61 1.62 20.99
C LEU A 32 14.34 1.25 20.20
N VAL A 33 13.38 2.17 20.07
CA VAL A 33 12.16 1.92 19.28
C VAL A 33 12.48 1.78 17.79
N ALA A 34 13.42 2.56 17.27
CA ALA A 34 13.87 2.42 15.88
C ALA A 34 14.51 1.04 15.62
N LEU A 35 15.39 0.60 16.52
CA LEU A 35 16.03 -0.73 16.44
C LEU A 35 15.01 -1.87 16.57
N ALA A 36 14.07 -1.76 17.51
CA ALA A 36 13.00 -2.73 17.68
C ALA A 36 12.11 -2.81 16.42
N THR A 37 11.74 -1.66 15.85
CA THR A 37 10.98 -1.59 14.60
C THR A 37 11.75 -2.26 13.46
N ALA A 38 13.03 -1.94 13.29
CA ALA A 38 13.86 -2.56 12.25
C ALA A 38 13.96 -4.08 12.43
N ALA A 39 14.18 -4.57 13.65
CA ALA A 39 14.25 -6.00 13.94
C ALA A 39 12.94 -6.73 13.60
N ILE A 40 11.79 -6.14 13.97
CA ILE A 40 10.46 -6.70 13.64
C ILE A 40 10.26 -6.72 12.13
N ILE A 41 10.56 -5.62 11.43
CA ILE A 41 10.38 -5.52 9.98
C ILE A 41 11.28 -6.50 9.24
N PHE A 42 12.55 -6.67 9.63
CA PHE A 42 13.42 -7.67 9.02
C PHE A 42 12.93 -9.10 9.25
N LEU A 43 12.45 -9.40 10.46
CA LEU A 43 11.87 -10.71 10.76
C LEU A 43 10.63 -11.01 9.92
N LEU A 44 9.77 -10.01 9.71
CA LEU A 44 8.59 -10.13 8.85
C LEU A 44 8.99 -10.26 7.37
N ALA A 45 9.96 -9.46 6.92
CA ALA A 45 10.49 -9.53 5.56
C ALA A 45 11.04 -10.91 5.24
N ASP A 46 11.86 -11.48 6.13
CA ASP A 46 12.43 -12.82 5.97
C ASP A 46 11.36 -13.91 5.97
N ARG A 47 10.35 -13.80 6.85
CA ARG A 47 9.21 -14.74 6.86
C ARG A 47 8.36 -14.67 5.61
N SER A 48 8.25 -13.48 5.02
CA SER A 48 7.44 -13.24 3.83
C SER A 48 8.18 -13.54 2.52
N ALA A 49 9.51 -13.68 2.55
CA ALA A 49 10.36 -13.91 1.38
C ALA A 49 9.95 -15.13 0.51
N PRO A 50 9.48 -16.26 1.06
CA PRO A 50 8.96 -17.35 0.23
C PRO A 50 7.75 -16.95 -0.61
N LEU A 51 6.82 -16.14 -0.06
CA LEU A 51 5.68 -15.62 -0.82
C LEU A 51 6.11 -14.64 -1.90
N VAL A 52 7.15 -13.85 -1.62
CA VAL A 52 7.73 -12.92 -2.60
C VAL A 52 8.34 -13.68 -3.78
N LYS A 53 9.02 -14.80 -3.51
CA LYS A 53 9.50 -15.71 -4.55
C LYS A 53 8.35 -16.30 -5.36
N ASP A 54 7.38 -16.93 -4.69
CA ASP A 54 6.34 -17.72 -5.35
C ASP A 54 5.34 -16.87 -6.14
N PHE A 55 5.01 -15.67 -5.64
CA PHE A 55 3.99 -14.81 -6.25
C PHE A 55 4.57 -13.70 -7.14
N PHE A 56 5.70 -13.10 -6.77
CA PHE A 56 6.30 -12.00 -7.56
C PHE A 56 7.49 -12.45 -8.43
N GLY A 57 7.91 -13.71 -8.34
CA GLY A 57 9.02 -14.27 -9.11
C GLY A 57 10.40 -13.77 -8.68
N LEU A 58 10.52 -13.23 -7.47
CA LEU A 58 11.74 -12.59 -6.97
C LEU A 58 12.51 -13.54 -6.06
N GLU A 59 13.43 -14.32 -6.62
CA GLU A 59 14.17 -15.32 -5.87
C GLU A 59 15.29 -14.73 -4.99
N GLY A 60 15.30 -15.10 -3.72
CA GLY A 60 16.33 -14.66 -2.77
C GLY A 60 16.19 -13.19 -2.35
N VAL A 61 15.00 -12.61 -2.59
CA VAL A 61 14.67 -11.22 -2.28
C VAL A 61 13.64 -11.16 -1.16
N SER A 62 13.75 -10.18 -0.29
CA SER A 62 12.72 -9.78 0.69
C SER A 62 12.34 -8.31 0.50
N LEU A 63 11.17 -7.89 1.00
CA LEU A 63 10.66 -6.53 0.85
C LEU A 63 10.53 -5.87 2.25
N PRO A 64 11.61 -5.30 2.82
CA PRO A 64 11.67 -4.85 4.21
C PRO A 64 11.14 -3.41 4.41
N HIS A 65 9.96 -3.10 3.87
CA HIS A 65 9.38 -1.75 3.95
C HIS A 65 8.32 -1.70 5.06
N THR A 66 8.53 -0.84 6.05
CA THR A 66 7.60 -0.65 7.18
C THR A 66 6.17 -0.33 6.74
N ALA A 67 6.00 0.43 5.65
CA ALA A 67 4.69 0.78 5.08
C ALA A 67 3.90 -0.42 4.54
N THR A 68 4.60 -1.49 4.13
CA THR A 68 3.96 -2.63 3.47
C THR A 68 4.03 -3.87 4.36
N VAL A 69 5.23 -4.40 4.64
CA VAL A 69 5.40 -5.70 5.30
C VAL A 69 4.92 -5.71 6.75
N GLY A 70 4.79 -4.53 7.37
CA GLY A 70 4.13 -4.41 8.67
C GLY A 70 2.72 -4.98 8.67
N TRP A 71 1.99 -4.91 7.56
CA TRP A 71 0.62 -5.40 7.44
C TRP A 71 0.51 -6.91 7.17
N PHE A 72 1.62 -7.56 6.79
CA PHE A 72 1.64 -8.98 6.41
C PHE A 72 1.04 -9.93 7.47
N PRO A 73 1.36 -9.81 8.78
CA PRO A 73 0.75 -10.68 9.80
C PRO A 73 -0.78 -10.52 9.87
N LEU A 74 -1.26 -9.29 9.73
CA LEU A 74 -2.69 -9.01 9.78
C LEU A 74 -3.41 -9.57 8.55
N THR A 75 -2.84 -9.41 7.36
CA THR A 75 -3.46 -9.95 6.13
C THR A 75 -3.51 -11.48 6.15
N MET A 76 -2.48 -12.14 6.71
CA MET A 76 -2.51 -13.58 6.97
C MET A 76 -3.60 -13.98 7.97
N ALA A 77 -3.74 -13.24 9.07
CA ALA A 77 -4.77 -13.52 10.08
C ALA A 77 -6.18 -13.36 9.52
N LEU A 78 -6.41 -12.29 8.74
CA LEU A 78 -7.69 -12.06 8.06
C LEU A 78 -7.96 -13.14 7.00
N ASN A 79 -6.93 -13.62 6.29
CA ASN A 79 -7.10 -14.75 5.38
C ASN A 79 -7.63 -16.00 6.11
N TRP A 80 -6.98 -16.32 7.22
CA TRP A 80 -7.31 -17.48 8.04
C TRP A 80 -8.73 -17.39 8.61
N LEU A 81 -9.21 -16.17 8.86
CA LEU A 81 -10.61 -15.92 9.26
C LEU A 81 -11.57 -16.14 8.07
N ILE A 82 -11.26 -15.59 6.90
CA ILE A 82 -12.07 -15.78 5.68
C ILE A 82 -12.18 -17.27 5.31
N ASP A 83 -11.12 -18.04 5.50
CA ASP A 83 -11.11 -19.49 5.27
C ASP A 83 -12.04 -20.29 6.19
N ARG A 84 -12.52 -19.70 7.29
CA ARG A 84 -13.52 -20.31 8.18
C ARG A 84 -14.95 -19.98 7.83
N ILE A 85 -15.19 -18.97 6.99
CA ILE A 85 -16.55 -18.54 6.68
C ILE A 85 -17.08 -19.42 5.53
N PRO A 86 -18.08 -20.29 5.78
CA PRO A 86 -18.69 -21.11 4.72
C PRO A 86 -19.34 -20.19 3.68
N GLY A 87 -19.19 -20.53 2.40
CA GLY A 87 -19.63 -19.69 1.27
C GLY A 87 -18.52 -18.77 0.76
N ILE A 88 -18.08 -17.80 1.56
CA ILE A 88 -17.04 -16.81 1.17
C ILE A 88 -15.73 -17.51 0.79
N ARG A 89 -15.33 -18.55 1.53
CA ARG A 89 -14.13 -19.34 1.21
C ARG A 89 -14.10 -19.88 -0.22
N ARG A 90 -15.26 -20.21 -0.81
CA ARG A 90 -15.36 -20.84 -2.14
C ARG A 90 -15.23 -19.84 -3.29
N ILE A 91 -15.29 -18.54 -3.00
CA ILE A 91 -15.19 -17.50 -4.02
C ILE A 91 -13.72 -17.33 -4.40
N HIS A 92 -13.38 -17.83 -5.60
CA HIS A 92 -12.06 -17.68 -6.20
C HIS A 92 -12.16 -16.84 -7.47
N LEU A 93 -11.70 -15.60 -7.37
CA LEU A 93 -11.69 -14.64 -8.46
C LEU A 93 -10.26 -14.16 -8.67
N ASP A 94 -9.53 -14.80 -9.56
CA ASP A 94 -8.22 -14.36 -10.04
C ASP A 94 -8.31 -13.84 -11.48
N LEU A 95 -7.25 -13.18 -11.94
CA LEU A 95 -7.23 -12.60 -13.29
C LEU A 95 -7.35 -13.68 -14.38
N GLU A 96 -6.77 -14.86 -14.17
CA GLU A 96 -6.91 -15.98 -15.11
C GLU A 96 -8.34 -16.50 -15.19
N GLY A 97 -9.01 -16.67 -14.05
CA GLY A 97 -10.40 -17.08 -13.97
C GLY A 97 -11.35 -16.04 -14.57
N MET A 98 -11.07 -14.75 -14.36
CA MET A 98 -11.79 -13.66 -15.01
C MET A 98 -11.62 -13.71 -16.53
N LYS A 99 -10.40 -13.85 -17.03
CA LYS A 99 -10.13 -13.98 -18.47
C LYS A 99 -10.85 -15.19 -19.08
N LYS A 100 -10.84 -16.35 -18.40
CA LYS A 100 -11.53 -17.57 -18.89
C LYS A 100 -13.05 -17.42 -18.93
N ARG A 101 -13.66 -16.70 -18.00
CA ARG A 101 -15.13 -16.56 -17.89
C ARG A 101 -15.69 -15.39 -18.70
N LEU A 102 -14.99 -14.27 -18.71
CA LEU A 102 -15.45 -13.01 -19.29
C LEU A 102 -14.79 -12.71 -20.66
N GLY A 103 -13.84 -13.54 -21.09
CA GLY A 103 -13.12 -13.35 -22.34
C GLY A 103 -12.35 -12.03 -22.33
N VAL A 104 -12.56 -11.21 -23.37
CA VAL A 104 -11.93 -9.88 -23.54
C VAL A 104 -12.19 -8.97 -22.33
N TRP A 105 -13.37 -9.05 -21.72
CA TRP A 105 -13.73 -8.24 -20.54
C TRP A 105 -12.97 -8.63 -19.27
N GLY A 106 -12.40 -9.84 -19.24
CA GLY A 106 -11.56 -10.33 -18.14
C GLY A 106 -10.08 -10.01 -18.32
N GLU A 107 -9.68 -9.34 -19.41
CA GLU A 107 -8.29 -8.95 -19.61
C GLU A 107 -7.90 -7.80 -18.67
N PRO A 108 -6.73 -7.85 -18.01
CA PRO A 108 -6.28 -6.81 -17.09
C PRO A 108 -6.34 -5.39 -17.69
N VAL A 109 -6.04 -5.26 -18.97
CA VAL A 109 -6.07 -3.98 -19.71
C VAL A 109 -7.48 -3.42 -19.79
N VAL A 110 -8.45 -4.26 -20.11
CA VAL A 110 -9.87 -3.88 -20.22
C VAL A 110 -10.44 -3.56 -18.84
N ILE A 111 -10.08 -4.35 -17.81
CA ILE A 111 -10.43 -4.05 -16.42
C ILE A 111 -9.86 -2.69 -16.01
N GLY A 112 -8.60 -2.41 -16.36
CA GLY A 112 -7.96 -1.11 -16.15
C GLY A 112 -8.69 0.05 -16.81
N LEU A 113 -9.07 -0.13 -18.07
CA LEU A 113 -9.85 0.85 -18.82
C LEU A 113 -11.18 1.14 -18.15
N LEU A 114 -11.94 0.09 -17.81
CA LEU A 114 -13.24 0.21 -17.16
C LEU A 114 -13.14 0.90 -15.80
N LEU A 115 -12.16 0.52 -14.99
CA LEU A 115 -11.91 1.18 -13.71
C LEU A 115 -11.55 2.65 -13.92
N GLY A 116 -10.68 2.99 -14.88
CA GLY A 116 -10.36 4.40 -15.19
C GLY A 116 -11.58 5.22 -15.63
N VAL A 117 -12.46 4.63 -16.45
CA VAL A 117 -13.74 5.26 -16.84
C VAL A 117 -14.64 5.47 -15.62
N ILE A 118 -14.80 4.46 -14.76
CA ILE A 118 -15.59 4.57 -13.53
C ILE A 118 -15.04 5.68 -12.62
N LEU A 119 -13.72 5.79 -12.49
CA LEU A 119 -13.09 6.84 -11.68
C LEU A 119 -13.31 8.23 -12.26
N ALA A 120 -13.21 8.41 -13.57
CA ALA A 120 -13.48 9.69 -14.20
C ALA A 120 -14.94 10.09 -14.04
N LEU A 121 -15.87 9.14 -14.19
CA LEU A 121 -17.29 9.36 -13.94
C LEU A 121 -17.52 9.75 -12.49
N LEU A 122 -16.92 9.06 -11.51
CA LEU A 122 -17.06 9.44 -10.10
C LEU A 122 -16.46 10.82 -9.81
N ALA A 123 -15.37 11.20 -10.47
CA ALA A 123 -14.73 12.50 -10.29
C ALA A 123 -15.54 13.65 -10.90
N ARG A 124 -16.28 13.41 -11.99
CA ARG A 124 -17.01 14.45 -12.75
C ARG A 124 -18.51 14.23 -12.86
N ALA A 125 -19.08 13.30 -12.10
CA ALA A 125 -20.50 12.95 -12.14
C ALA A 125 -21.46 14.16 -12.15
N PRO A 126 -21.29 15.19 -11.28
CA PRO A 126 -22.24 16.30 -11.25
C PRO A 126 -22.12 17.26 -12.44
N LEU A 127 -20.97 17.30 -13.13
CA LEU A 127 -20.70 18.22 -14.24
C LEU A 127 -20.70 17.50 -15.60
N PHE A 128 -21.00 16.20 -15.62
CA PHE A 128 -20.67 15.33 -16.76
C PHE A 128 -21.29 15.81 -18.09
N PHE A 129 -22.51 16.35 -18.05
CA PHE A 129 -23.23 16.84 -19.22
C PHE A 129 -23.07 18.35 -19.49
N GLU A 130 -22.34 19.08 -18.64
CA GLU A 130 -22.30 20.55 -18.67
C GLU A 130 -21.26 21.12 -19.65
N ASP A 131 -20.15 20.40 -19.92
CA ASP A 131 -19.00 20.95 -20.66
C ASP A 131 -18.90 20.54 -22.15
N GLY A 132 -20.03 20.36 -22.85
CA GLY A 132 -20.03 20.24 -24.33
C GLY A 132 -19.14 19.13 -24.93
N GLY A 133 -18.91 18.03 -24.20
CA GLY A 133 -18.08 16.90 -24.63
C GLY A 133 -16.68 16.81 -24.00
N ALA A 134 -16.20 17.86 -23.31
CA ALA A 134 -14.90 17.82 -22.63
C ALA A 134 -14.81 16.74 -21.54
N ASN A 135 -15.94 16.49 -20.85
CA ASN A 135 -16.03 15.46 -19.80
C ASN A 135 -16.03 14.04 -20.37
N VAL A 136 -16.54 13.84 -21.59
CA VAL A 136 -16.43 12.58 -22.31
C VAL A 136 -14.98 12.32 -22.71
N ALA A 137 -14.31 13.32 -23.28
CA ALA A 137 -12.90 13.22 -23.66
C ALA A 137 -12.01 12.94 -22.44
N PHE A 138 -12.23 13.63 -21.32
CA PHE A 138 -11.53 13.38 -20.06
C PHE A 138 -11.75 11.94 -19.57
N THR A 139 -12.99 11.45 -19.63
CA THR A 139 -13.34 10.10 -19.16
C THR A 139 -12.67 9.01 -19.98
N LEU A 140 -12.71 9.13 -21.31
CA LEU A 140 -12.03 8.20 -22.21
C LEU A 140 -10.51 8.27 -22.05
N LEU A 141 -9.96 9.47 -21.90
CA LEU A 141 -8.53 9.68 -21.69
C LEU A 141 -8.06 9.02 -20.38
N LEU A 142 -8.79 9.22 -19.27
CA LEU A 142 -8.43 8.60 -18.00
C LEU A 142 -8.54 7.07 -18.08
N GLY A 143 -9.60 6.55 -18.71
CA GLY A 143 -9.73 5.12 -19.00
C GLY A 143 -8.52 4.57 -19.75
N MET A 144 -8.13 5.23 -20.85
CA MET A 144 -6.99 4.81 -21.66
C MET A 144 -5.65 4.92 -20.89
N GLN A 145 -5.47 5.97 -20.08
CA GLN A 145 -4.29 6.12 -19.23
C GLN A 145 -4.17 4.98 -18.21
N MET A 146 -5.28 4.60 -17.56
CA MET A 146 -5.26 3.49 -16.59
C MET A 146 -4.99 2.14 -17.27
N ALA A 147 -5.59 1.92 -18.46
CA ALA A 147 -5.28 0.77 -19.28
C ALA A 147 -3.78 0.71 -19.65
N ALA A 148 -3.22 1.84 -20.07
CA ALA A 148 -1.80 1.97 -20.40
C ALA A 148 -0.91 1.67 -19.19
N VAL A 149 -1.24 2.16 -17.99
CA VAL A 149 -0.48 1.88 -16.76
C VAL A 149 -0.44 0.38 -16.45
N ILE A 150 -1.58 -0.32 -16.55
CA ILE A 150 -1.66 -1.77 -16.31
C ILE A 150 -0.88 -2.58 -17.35
N VAL A 151 -0.64 -2.03 -18.54
CA VAL A 151 0.20 -2.65 -19.58
C VAL A 151 1.67 -2.34 -19.34
N LEU A 152 2.01 -1.06 -19.18
CA LEU A 152 3.38 -0.56 -19.22
C LEU A 152 4.13 -0.82 -17.91
N LEU A 153 3.49 -0.61 -16.77
CA LEU A 153 4.17 -0.70 -15.47
C LEU A 153 4.68 -2.12 -15.17
N PRO A 154 3.90 -3.21 -15.39
CA PRO A 154 4.42 -4.57 -15.29
C PRO A 154 5.67 -4.82 -16.13
N ARG A 155 5.65 -4.36 -17.39
CA ARG A 155 6.76 -4.57 -18.33
C ARG A 155 8.02 -3.80 -17.93
N MET A 156 7.86 -2.57 -17.44
CA MET A 156 8.99 -1.80 -16.90
C MET A 156 9.62 -2.51 -15.69
N VAL A 157 8.79 -3.07 -14.81
CA VAL A 157 9.26 -3.81 -13.64
C VAL A 157 9.92 -5.13 -14.03
N GLU A 158 9.42 -5.84 -15.04
CA GLU A 158 10.03 -7.07 -15.57
C GLU A 158 11.44 -6.80 -16.11
N VAL A 159 11.62 -5.77 -16.93
CA VAL A 159 12.95 -5.37 -17.43
C VAL A 159 13.90 -5.05 -16.27
N LEU A 160 13.41 -4.36 -15.23
CA LEU A 160 14.20 -4.08 -14.03
C LEU A 160 14.58 -5.37 -13.29
N LYS A 161 13.65 -6.33 -13.15
CA LYS A 161 13.93 -7.63 -12.51
C LYS A 161 15.00 -8.41 -13.27
N GLU A 162 14.91 -8.46 -14.59
CA GLU A 162 15.89 -9.13 -15.45
C GLU A 162 17.27 -8.49 -15.32
N GLY A 163 17.34 -7.15 -15.31
CA GLY A 163 18.59 -6.42 -15.13
C GLY A 163 19.22 -6.60 -13.73
N LEU A 164 18.40 -6.79 -12.69
CA LEU A 164 18.87 -6.99 -11.32
C LEU A 164 19.24 -8.44 -11.00
N LEU A 165 18.66 -9.42 -11.71
CA LEU A 165 18.90 -10.84 -11.46
C LEU A 165 20.38 -11.24 -11.42
N PRO A 166 21.26 -10.83 -12.37
CA PRO A 166 22.68 -11.19 -12.30
C PRO A 166 23.37 -10.60 -11.07
N LEU A 167 23.04 -9.36 -10.70
CA LEU A 167 23.58 -8.70 -9.51
C LEU A 167 23.17 -9.45 -8.23
N VAL A 168 21.89 -9.83 -8.13
CA VAL A 168 21.36 -10.59 -7.00
C VAL A 168 22.07 -11.93 -6.87
N GLN A 169 22.31 -12.64 -7.98
CA GLN A 169 23.02 -13.91 -7.99
C GLN A 169 24.47 -13.79 -7.52
N GLU A 170 25.21 -12.78 -8.00
CA GLU A 170 26.60 -12.54 -7.59
C GLU A 170 26.71 -12.14 -6.11
N ILE A 171 25.84 -11.24 -5.64
CA ILE A 171 25.81 -10.86 -4.24
C ILE A 171 25.49 -12.08 -3.37
N ARG A 172 24.54 -12.93 -3.78
CA ARG A 172 24.22 -14.16 -3.04
C ARG A 172 25.38 -15.14 -3.03
N ALA A 173 26.10 -15.32 -4.15
CA ALA A 173 27.29 -16.17 -4.19
C ALA A 173 28.39 -15.64 -3.25
N PHE A 174 28.62 -14.33 -3.24
CA PHE A 174 29.55 -13.68 -2.32
C PHE A 174 29.15 -13.89 -0.85
N LEU A 175 27.88 -13.67 -0.52
CA LEU A 175 27.35 -13.84 0.83
C LEU A 175 27.38 -15.30 1.28
N ALA A 176 27.11 -16.26 0.38
CA ALA A 176 27.19 -17.68 0.68
C ALA A 176 28.62 -18.14 1.00
N ARG A 177 29.63 -17.56 0.31
CA ARG A 177 31.05 -17.80 0.62
C ARG A 177 31.46 -17.22 1.97
N LYS A 178 30.97 -16.01 2.29
CA LYS A 178 31.31 -15.30 3.54
C LYS A 178 30.56 -15.83 4.76
N PHE A 179 29.32 -16.30 4.58
CA PHE A 179 28.43 -16.78 5.64
C PHE A 179 27.91 -18.18 5.31
N PRO A 180 28.77 -19.22 5.36
CA PRO A 180 28.36 -20.58 5.05
C PRO A 180 27.24 -21.07 5.97
N GLY A 181 26.26 -21.76 5.40
CA GLY A 181 25.12 -22.33 6.14
C GLY A 181 23.98 -21.36 6.47
N ARG A 182 24.08 -20.07 6.10
CA ARG A 182 22.99 -19.10 6.29
C ARG A 182 22.25 -18.79 4.99
N LYS A 183 20.92 -18.87 5.02
CA LYS A 183 20.07 -18.32 3.97
C LYS A 183 19.95 -16.81 4.18
N ILE A 184 20.51 -16.03 3.27
CA ILE A 184 20.46 -14.56 3.32
C ILE A 184 19.58 -14.08 2.18
N TYR A 185 18.57 -13.29 2.52
CA TYR A 185 17.71 -12.60 1.57
C TYR A 185 18.25 -11.18 1.34
N LEU A 186 18.14 -10.70 0.10
CA LEU A 186 18.47 -9.32 -0.24
C LEU A 186 17.20 -8.48 -0.15
N GLY A 187 17.20 -7.50 0.77
CA GLY A 187 16.12 -6.53 0.86
C GLY A 187 16.12 -5.60 -0.35
N LEU A 188 15.04 -5.61 -1.14
CA LEU A 188 14.86 -4.73 -2.30
C LEU A 188 13.56 -3.91 -2.18
N ASP A 189 13.41 -2.92 -3.05
CA ASP A 189 12.28 -1.99 -3.03
C ASP A 189 10.91 -2.68 -3.31
N ALA A 190 9.88 -2.28 -2.54
CA ALA A 190 8.53 -2.81 -2.68
C ALA A 190 7.88 -2.49 -4.05
N SER A 191 8.38 -1.48 -4.78
CA SER A 191 7.91 -1.16 -6.13
C SER A 191 8.07 -2.33 -7.12
N LEU A 192 9.00 -3.25 -6.88
CA LEU A 192 9.15 -4.47 -7.70
C LEU A 192 7.91 -5.38 -7.63
N ALA A 193 7.09 -5.27 -6.58
CA ALA A 193 5.83 -6.00 -6.44
C ALA A 193 4.68 -5.36 -7.23
N LEU A 194 4.78 -4.07 -7.57
CA LEU A 194 3.80 -3.38 -8.43
C LEU A 194 3.78 -3.91 -9.86
N GLY A 195 4.79 -4.70 -10.24
CA GLY A 195 4.80 -5.38 -11.52
C GLY A 195 3.68 -6.41 -11.69
N HIS A 196 2.97 -6.79 -10.63
CA HIS A 196 1.87 -7.75 -10.73
C HIS A 196 0.52 -7.03 -11.01
N PRO A 197 -0.19 -7.32 -12.13
CA PRO A 197 -1.41 -6.62 -12.52
C PRO A 197 -2.53 -6.64 -11.45
N ALA A 198 -2.64 -7.74 -10.68
CA ALA A 198 -3.62 -7.83 -9.60
C ALA A 198 -3.43 -6.76 -8.50
N VAL A 199 -2.18 -6.38 -8.22
CA VAL A 199 -1.87 -5.33 -7.23
C VAL A 199 -2.33 -3.97 -7.76
N LEU A 200 -2.11 -3.71 -9.05
CA LEU A 200 -2.52 -2.46 -9.71
C LEU A 200 -4.04 -2.34 -9.80
N ILE A 201 -4.72 -3.40 -10.23
CA ILE A 201 -6.18 -3.44 -10.33
C ILE A 201 -6.80 -3.23 -8.95
N LEU A 202 -6.29 -3.90 -7.92
CA LEU A 202 -6.80 -3.71 -6.56
C LEU A 202 -6.52 -2.31 -6.04
N GLY A 203 -5.32 -1.78 -6.27
CA GLY A 203 -4.97 -0.40 -5.91
C GLY A 203 -5.88 0.63 -6.57
N LEU A 204 -6.21 0.43 -7.85
CA LEU A 204 -7.13 1.30 -8.58
C LEU A 204 -8.57 1.20 -8.05
N LEU A 205 -9.03 -0.01 -7.73
CA LEU A 205 -10.33 -0.24 -7.11
C LEU A 205 -10.41 0.36 -5.69
N MET A 206 -9.28 0.40 -4.97
CA MET A 206 -9.19 1.01 -3.64
C MET A 206 -9.31 2.53 -3.68
N VAL A 207 -9.01 3.22 -4.78
CA VAL A 207 -9.08 4.70 -4.85
C VAL A 207 -10.45 5.24 -4.39
N PRO A 208 -11.58 4.85 -5.01
CA PRO A 208 -12.90 5.37 -4.63
C PRO A 208 -13.36 4.76 -3.31
N LEU A 209 -13.03 3.49 -3.05
CA LEU A 209 -13.41 2.81 -1.82
C LEU A 209 -12.73 3.41 -0.59
N THR A 210 -11.48 3.85 -0.71
CA THR A 210 -10.74 4.53 0.36
C THR A 210 -11.37 5.88 0.69
N LEU A 211 -11.80 6.64 -0.32
CA LEU A 211 -12.53 7.89 -0.09
C LEU A 211 -13.88 7.66 0.61
N LEU A 212 -14.64 6.64 0.17
CA LEU A 212 -15.88 6.25 0.82
C LEU A 212 -15.66 5.77 2.26
N LEU A 213 -14.62 4.96 2.50
CA LEU A 213 -14.22 4.53 3.84
C LEU A 213 -13.82 5.72 4.71
N ALA A 214 -13.04 6.67 4.18
CA ALA A 214 -12.62 7.86 4.92
C ALA A 214 -13.82 8.73 5.32
N LEU A 215 -14.79 8.91 4.43
CA LEU A 215 -16.04 9.62 4.71
C LEU A 215 -16.92 8.86 5.71
N GLY A 216 -17.09 7.54 5.53
CA GLY A 216 -17.90 6.70 6.41
C GLY A 216 -17.33 6.62 7.84
N LEU A 217 -16.03 6.35 7.97
CA LEU A 217 -15.34 6.38 9.27
C LEU A 217 -15.32 7.79 9.86
N GLY A 218 -15.33 8.83 9.03
CA GLY A 218 -15.46 10.21 9.49
C GLY A 218 -16.83 10.53 10.06
N ALA A 219 -17.90 10.02 9.45
CA ALA A 219 -19.25 10.12 9.98
C ALA A 219 -19.40 9.39 11.34
N LEU A 220 -18.67 8.28 11.52
CA LEU A 220 -18.60 7.54 12.79
C LEU A 220 -17.68 8.20 13.84
N GLY A 221 -17.03 9.32 13.51
CA GLY A 221 -16.11 10.02 14.41
C GLY A 221 -14.75 9.34 14.59
N VAL A 222 -14.47 8.27 13.83
CA VAL A 222 -13.24 7.46 13.95
C VAL A 222 -12.10 8.04 13.10
N ASN A 223 -12.43 8.64 11.95
CA ASN A 223 -11.44 9.19 11.02
C ASN A 223 -11.62 10.70 10.84
N ARG A 224 -10.52 11.46 10.73
CA ARG A 224 -10.56 12.91 10.49
C ARG A 224 -9.77 13.36 9.27
N MET A 225 -9.19 12.39 8.56
CA MET A 225 -8.29 12.58 7.45
C MET A 225 -8.97 12.21 6.13
N LEU A 226 -8.78 13.03 5.10
CA LEU A 226 -9.14 12.68 3.72
C LEU A 226 -7.85 12.47 2.91
N PRO A 227 -7.60 11.26 2.41
CA PRO A 227 -6.29 10.90 1.89
C PRO A 227 -6.13 11.26 0.40
N PHE A 228 -6.20 12.54 0.03
CA PHE A 228 -6.08 12.97 -1.37
C PHE A 228 -4.66 12.88 -1.94
N ALA A 229 -3.63 13.14 -1.13
CA ALA A 229 -2.23 13.15 -1.56
C ALA A 229 -1.68 11.72 -1.73
N ASP A 230 -2.12 10.78 -0.90
CA ASP A 230 -1.60 9.41 -0.89
C ASP A 230 -2.43 8.41 -1.73
N LEU A 231 -3.44 8.88 -2.49
CA LEU A 231 -4.23 8.01 -3.41
C LEU A 231 -3.35 7.26 -4.41
N ALA A 232 -2.27 7.89 -4.88
CA ALA A 232 -1.34 7.28 -5.82
C ALA A 232 -0.50 6.14 -5.20
N LEU A 233 -0.45 6.05 -3.86
CA LEU A 233 0.32 5.04 -3.14
C LEU A 233 -0.52 3.82 -2.77
N LEU A 234 -1.83 3.84 -3.01
CA LEU A 234 -2.74 2.74 -2.70
C LEU A 234 -2.30 1.36 -3.23
N PRO A 235 -1.73 1.22 -4.44
CA PRO A 235 -1.18 -0.06 -4.90
C PRO A 235 -0.13 -0.65 -3.95
N PHE A 236 0.69 0.16 -3.28
CA PHE A 236 1.69 -0.34 -2.33
C PHE A 236 1.06 -1.00 -1.10
N PHE A 237 0.00 -0.42 -0.55
CA PHE A 237 -0.74 -1.01 0.58
C PHE A 237 -1.43 -2.32 0.21
N MET A 238 -1.69 -2.53 -1.08
CA MET A 238 -2.37 -3.72 -1.59
C MET A 238 -1.43 -4.92 -1.83
N ILE A 239 -0.11 -4.73 -1.85
CA ILE A 239 0.88 -5.81 -2.07
C ILE A 239 0.60 -7.01 -1.17
N TRP A 240 0.53 -6.79 0.14
CA TRP A 240 0.31 -7.84 1.14
C TRP A 240 -1.15 -8.24 1.32
N CYS A 241 -2.09 -7.49 0.72
CA CYS A 241 -3.48 -7.90 0.62
C CYS A 241 -3.70 -8.89 -0.54
N VAL A 242 -2.82 -8.90 -1.54
CA VAL A 242 -2.93 -9.79 -2.71
C VAL A 242 -2.03 -11.01 -2.58
N ALA A 243 -0.77 -10.83 -2.15
CA ALA A 243 0.25 -11.88 -2.18
C ALA A 243 -0.12 -13.17 -1.40
N PRO A 244 -0.66 -13.10 -0.16
CA PRO A 244 -1.00 -14.31 0.60
C PRO A 244 -2.09 -15.19 -0.03
N HIS A 245 -2.91 -14.62 -0.92
CA HIS A 245 -4.05 -15.30 -1.55
C HIS A 245 -3.81 -15.64 -3.02
N ARG A 246 -2.54 -15.56 -3.46
CA ARG A 246 -2.12 -15.90 -4.83
C ARG A 246 -2.95 -15.18 -5.90
N GLY A 247 -3.29 -13.91 -5.67
CA GLY A 247 -4.01 -13.12 -6.67
C GLY A 247 -5.54 -13.20 -6.64
N ASN A 248 -6.15 -13.84 -5.63
CA ASN A 248 -7.61 -13.79 -5.46
C ASN A 248 -8.08 -12.37 -5.11
N LEU A 249 -8.60 -11.66 -6.10
CA LEU A 249 -9.03 -10.25 -6.01
C LEU A 249 -10.19 -10.05 -5.05
N PHE A 250 -11.13 -10.99 -4.95
CA PHE A 250 -12.27 -10.86 -4.05
C PHE A 250 -11.83 -10.89 -2.58
N ARG A 251 -10.97 -11.84 -2.21
CA ARG A 251 -10.41 -11.91 -0.86
C ARG A 251 -9.52 -10.71 -0.57
N ALA A 252 -8.68 -10.35 -1.55
CA ALA A 252 -7.78 -9.22 -1.41
C ALA A 252 -8.55 -7.89 -1.24
N LEU A 253 -9.71 -7.74 -1.88
CA LEU A 253 -10.61 -6.61 -1.69
C LEU A 253 -11.17 -6.53 -0.26
N LEU A 254 -11.71 -7.63 0.26
CA LEU A 254 -12.25 -7.65 1.63
C LEU A 254 -11.18 -7.31 2.67
N ILE A 255 -9.99 -7.90 2.51
CA ILE A 255 -8.85 -7.65 3.40
C ILE A 255 -8.34 -6.23 3.23
N GLY A 256 -8.24 -5.75 1.99
CA GLY A 256 -7.83 -4.39 1.66
C GLY A 256 -8.75 -3.34 2.30
N LEU A 257 -10.07 -3.56 2.33
CA LEU A 257 -11.01 -2.68 3.02
C LEU A 257 -10.75 -2.60 4.53
N VAL A 258 -10.50 -3.75 5.18
CA VAL A 258 -10.21 -3.81 6.62
C VAL A 258 -8.87 -3.13 6.92
N VAL A 259 -7.83 -3.48 6.16
CA VAL A 259 -6.49 -2.90 6.31
C VAL A 259 -6.54 -1.39 6.07
N MET A 260 -7.23 -0.92 5.03
CA MET A 260 -7.37 0.51 4.74
C MET A 260 -8.13 1.25 5.84
N GLY A 261 -9.19 0.65 6.40
CA GLY A 261 -9.89 1.22 7.55
C GLY A 261 -8.97 1.41 8.76
N LEU A 262 -8.08 0.44 9.01
CA LEU A 262 -7.07 0.52 10.08
C LEU A 262 -5.97 1.54 9.76
N ILE A 263 -5.50 1.62 8.51
CA ILE A 263 -4.55 2.65 8.06
C ILE A 263 -5.12 4.03 8.36
N LEU A 264 -6.37 4.31 7.96
CA LEU A 264 -7.04 5.60 8.19
C LEU A 264 -7.21 5.92 9.67
N PHE A 265 -7.56 4.92 10.48
CA PHE A 265 -7.67 5.05 11.92
C PHE A 265 -6.32 5.40 12.57
N ILE A 266 -5.27 4.63 12.27
CA ILE A 266 -3.92 4.86 12.81
C ILE A 266 -3.39 6.22 12.36
N ALA A 267 -3.59 6.59 11.09
CA ALA A 267 -3.18 7.88 10.57
C ALA A 267 -3.88 9.05 11.27
N THR A 268 -5.16 8.88 11.64
CA THR A 268 -5.90 9.88 12.43
C THR A 268 -5.40 9.93 13.88
N ASP A 269 -5.14 8.78 14.50
CA ASP A 269 -4.68 8.67 15.88
C ASP A 269 -3.27 9.25 16.08
N LEU A 270 -2.36 9.03 15.11
CA LEU A 270 -0.99 9.56 15.13
C LEU A 270 -0.86 11.01 14.64
N ALA A 271 -1.92 11.61 14.11
CA ALA A 271 -1.88 12.97 13.56
C ALA A 271 -1.39 14.06 14.55
N PRO A 272 -1.72 14.03 15.85
CA PRO A 272 -1.16 14.97 16.82
C PRO A 272 0.36 14.84 16.96
N LEU A 273 0.86 13.60 16.99
CA LEU A 273 2.28 13.28 17.14
C LEU A 273 3.08 13.63 15.88
N PHE A 274 2.49 13.41 14.70
CA PHE A 274 3.03 13.84 13.41
C PHE A 274 3.16 15.36 13.32
N ARG A 275 2.18 16.10 13.87
CA ARG A 275 2.27 17.55 13.94
C ARG A 275 3.40 18.01 14.85
N GLU A 276 3.54 17.40 16.02
CA GLU A 276 4.58 17.77 17.00
C GLU A 276 5.98 17.50 16.45
N THR A 277 6.21 16.30 15.90
CA THR A 277 7.46 15.96 15.21
C THR A 277 7.75 16.91 14.05
N GLY A 278 6.73 17.29 13.26
CA GLY A 278 6.90 18.26 12.18
C GLY A 278 7.30 19.65 12.67
N LYS A 279 6.74 20.13 13.79
CA LYS A 279 7.19 21.39 14.42
C LYS A 279 8.65 21.30 14.89
N MET A 280 9.05 20.18 15.49
CA MET A 280 10.44 19.95 15.91
C MET A 280 11.40 19.93 14.70
N ALA A 281 10.93 19.45 13.54
CA ALA A 281 11.68 19.45 12.29
C ALA A 281 11.66 20.81 11.54
N GLY A 282 11.01 21.84 12.10
CA GLY A 282 10.94 23.18 11.50
C GLY A 282 9.87 23.33 10.40
N LEU A 283 8.88 22.44 10.33
CA LEU A 283 7.78 22.56 9.37
C LEU A 283 6.76 23.61 9.82
N SER A 284 6.49 24.57 8.95
CA SER A 284 5.40 25.53 9.06
C SER A 284 4.11 24.94 8.51
N PHE A 285 3.05 24.92 9.32
CA PHE A 285 1.75 24.41 8.91
C PHE A 285 0.79 25.57 8.58
N PRO A 286 0.00 25.48 7.49
CA PRO A 286 -0.98 26.50 7.16
C PRO A 286 -1.97 26.76 8.30
N GLU A 287 -2.31 28.03 8.54
CA GLU A 287 -3.33 28.40 9.53
C GLU A 287 -4.70 27.81 9.15
N GLY A 288 -5.44 27.31 10.15
CA GLY A 288 -6.77 26.71 9.95
C GLY A 288 -6.83 25.17 10.02
N TYR A 289 -5.70 24.47 9.92
CA TYR A 289 -5.64 23.02 10.10
C TYR A 289 -5.27 22.63 11.54
N GLY A 290 -6.05 21.72 12.14
CA GLY A 290 -5.88 21.31 13.54
C GLY A 290 -4.74 20.30 13.75
N GLU A 291 -4.51 19.42 12.78
CA GLU A 291 -3.59 18.28 12.86
C GLU A 291 -3.07 17.93 11.45
N VAL A 292 -1.96 17.20 11.35
CA VAL A 292 -1.31 16.83 10.09
C VAL A 292 -0.93 15.36 10.12
N SER A 293 -1.15 14.61 9.04
CA SER A 293 -0.76 13.20 8.91
C SER A 293 -0.46 12.80 7.46
N SER A 294 -0.11 11.54 7.22
CA SER A 294 0.05 10.92 5.90
C SER A 294 -0.33 9.45 6.00
N LEU A 295 -0.88 8.85 4.95
CA LEU A 295 -1.08 7.41 4.93
C LEU A 295 0.26 6.68 4.86
N GLU A 296 1.24 7.19 4.11
CA GLU A 296 2.55 6.53 3.99
C GLU A 296 3.33 6.57 5.30
N ALA A 297 3.53 7.76 5.85
CA ALA A 297 4.36 7.94 7.05
C ALA A 297 3.57 7.74 8.35
N GLY A 298 2.28 8.08 8.36
CA GLY A 298 1.45 8.18 9.56
C GLY A 298 0.64 6.95 9.92
N SER A 299 0.63 5.91 9.09
CA SER A 299 -0.23 4.75 9.31
C SER A 299 0.50 3.47 9.71
N HIS A 300 1.82 3.51 9.91
CA HIS A 300 2.59 2.29 10.13
C HIS A 300 2.16 1.56 11.42
N MET A 301 1.70 0.32 11.27
CA MET A 301 1.20 -0.50 12.38
C MET A 301 2.24 -0.77 13.48
N VAL A 302 3.48 -1.10 13.11
CA VAL A 302 4.54 -1.44 14.09
C VAL A 302 4.95 -0.21 14.94
N PRO A 303 5.27 0.95 14.35
CA PRO A 303 5.51 2.18 15.10
C PRO A 303 4.32 2.61 15.98
N TRP A 304 3.09 2.44 15.50
CA TRP A 304 1.89 2.76 16.28
C TRP A 304 1.76 1.90 17.54
N LEU A 305 2.02 0.58 17.44
CA LEU A 305 1.98 -0.33 18.58
C LEU A 305 3.10 -0.07 19.59
N LEU A 306 4.28 0.35 19.13
CA LEU A 306 5.44 0.63 20.00
C LEU A 306 5.42 2.04 20.62
N GLY A 307 4.69 2.97 20.00
CA GLY A 307 4.57 4.35 20.45
C GLY A 307 3.42 4.62 21.41
N ARG A 308 2.65 3.60 21.79
CA ARG A 308 1.66 3.67 22.89
C ARG A 308 2.26 3.13 24.17
#